data_AF-A0A7C9NYW4-F1
#
_entry.id   AF-A0A7C9NYW4-F1
#
_cell.length_a   1.000
_cell.length_b   1.000
_cell.length_c   1.000
_cell.angle_alpha   90.00
_cell.angle_beta   90.00
_cell.angle_gamma   90.00
#
_symmetry.space_group_name_H-M   'P 1'
#
loop_
_entity.id
_entity.type
_entity.pdbx_description
1 polymer ?
#
loop_
_entity_poly.entity_id
_entity_poly.type
_entity_poly.pdbx_seq_one_letter_code
_entity_poly.pdbx_strand_id
1 'polypeptide(L)'
;MTALDKITQRVNLHGDPDVAATPRPLLTLEEFFEGNDVVGSIGCNLETIPEPADFYALLLRIRKMKNVADVRAQVTAFNNRDWPCSDTIWIITSEPPEEVSTWFPEPLMPDDCWWGWVEGQSYEAMEMPPDMEPVGCLWN
;
A
#
# COMPACT_ATOMS: atom_id res chain seq x y z
N MET A 1 -15.73 -10.07 -14.01
CA MET A 1 -14.32 -9.72 -13.79
C MET A 1 -14.16 -9.51 -12.31
N THR A 2 -13.37 -10.38 -11.66
CA THR A 2 -13.09 -10.32 -10.21
C THR A 2 -12.19 -9.13 -9.87
N ALA A 3 -11.95 -8.86 -8.59
CA ALA A 3 -10.96 -7.87 -8.16
C ALA A 3 -9.55 -8.27 -8.66
N LEU A 4 -9.19 -9.54 -8.49
CA LEU A 4 -7.93 -10.10 -8.99
C LEU A 4 -7.76 -9.96 -10.51
N ASP A 5 -8.82 -10.17 -11.31
CA ASP A 5 -8.76 -9.99 -12.76
C ASP A 5 -8.42 -8.53 -13.13
N LYS A 6 -9.01 -7.56 -12.42
CA LYS A 6 -8.76 -6.13 -12.64
C LYS A 6 -7.33 -5.75 -12.28
N ILE A 7 -6.85 -6.21 -11.12
CA ILE A 7 -5.46 -5.99 -10.68
C ILE A 7 -4.49 -6.60 -11.69
N THR A 8 -4.74 -7.84 -12.11
CA THR A 8 -3.91 -8.55 -13.09
C THR A 8 -3.81 -7.77 -14.40
N GLN A 9 -4.92 -7.23 -14.90
CA GLN A 9 -4.92 -6.38 -16.09
C GLN A 9 -4.10 -5.10 -15.87
N ARG A 10 -4.26 -4.43 -14.72
CA ARG A 10 -3.54 -3.20 -14.37
C ARG A 10 -2.04 -3.41 -14.27
N VAL A 11 -1.61 -4.45 -13.56
CA VAL A 11 -0.19 -4.85 -13.47
C VAL A 11 0.38 -5.12 -14.86
N ASN A 12 -0.29 -5.95 -15.67
CA ASN A 12 0.18 -6.29 -17.02
C ASN A 12 0.21 -5.09 -17.99
N LEU A 13 -0.55 -4.03 -17.71
CA LEU A 13 -0.63 -2.83 -18.57
C LEU A 13 0.64 -1.99 -18.48
N HIS A 14 1.26 -1.93 -17.29
CA HIS A 14 2.45 -1.13 -17.04
C HIS A 14 3.76 -1.90 -17.28
N GLY A 15 3.72 -3.24 -17.17
CA GLY A 15 4.89 -4.10 -17.33
C GLY A 15 5.18 -4.89 -16.05
N ASP A 16 6.36 -5.48 -15.96
CA ASP A 16 6.78 -6.20 -14.77
C ASP A 16 7.05 -5.20 -13.63
N PRO A 17 6.34 -5.28 -12.47
CA PRO A 17 6.60 -4.43 -11.33
C PRO A 17 8.07 -4.49 -10.87
N ASP A 18 8.76 -5.62 -11.01
CA ASP A 18 10.15 -5.77 -10.58
C ASP A 18 11.14 -4.92 -11.40
N VAL A 19 10.72 -4.37 -12.53
CA VAL A 19 11.50 -3.43 -13.33
C VAL A 19 11.27 -2.01 -12.80
N ALA A 20 12.31 -1.34 -12.31
CA ALA A 20 12.20 -0.01 -11.68
C ALA A 20 11.56 1.09 -12.55
N ALA A 21 11.70 0.98 -13.88
CA ALA A 21 11.09 1.90 -14.84
C ALA A 21 9.59 1.64 -15.05
N THR A 22 9.07 0.48 -14.63
CA THR A 22 7.65 0.16 -14.63
C THR A 22 6.97 0.95 -13.51
N PRO A 23 5.95 1.76 -13.80
CA PRO A 23 5.13 2.38 -12.77
C PRO A 23 4.54 1.32 -11.84
N ARG A 24 4.85 1.39 -10.54
CA ARG A 24 4.24 0.53 -9.52
C ARG A 24 2.75 0.82 -9.43
N PRO A 25 1.87 -0.18 -9.61
CA PRO A 25 0.43 0.01 -9.45
C PRO A 25 0.08 0.49 -8.04
N LEU A 26 -0.79 1.50 -7.95
CA LEU A 26 -1.27 2.07 -6.69
C LEU A 26 -2.76 1.76 -6.52
N LEU A 27 -3.04 0.70 -5.77
CA LEU A 27 -4.40 0.21 -5.55
C LEU A 27 -5.08 1.00 -4.43
N THR A 28 -6.38 1.26 -4.59
CA THR A 28 -7.23 1.63 -3.43
C THR A 28 -7.24 0.50 -2.40
N LEU A 29 -7.61 0.82 -1.16
CA LEU A 29 -7.81 -0.19 -0.13
C LEU A 29 -8.86 -1.22 -0.55
N GLU A 30 -9.95 -0.79 -1.17
CA GLU A 30 -11.00 -1.69 -1.67
C GLU A 30 -10.44 -2.63 -2.75
N GLU A 31 -9.67 -2.12 -3.72
CA GLU A 31 -9.08 -2.95 -4.76
C GLU A 31 -8.13 -4.02 -4.19
N PHE A 32 -7.29 -3.67 -3.21
CA PHE A 32 -6.31 -4.60 -2.65
C PHE A 32 -6.89 -5.57 -1.60
N PHE A 33 -7.87 -5.15 -0.79
CA PHE A 33 -8.34 -5.95 0.36
C PHE A 33 -9.69 -6.65 0.12
N GLU A 34 -10.59 -6.12 -0.72
CA GLU A 34 -11.88 -6.79 -0.95
C GLU A 34 -11.71 -8.06 -1.79
N GLY A 35 -11.88 -9.22 -1.14
CA GLY A 35 -11.67 -10.54 -1.74
C GLY A 35 -10.24 -11.07 -1.58
N ASN A 36 -9.38 -10.38 -0.82
CA ASN A 36 -8.07 -10.87 -0.43
C ASN A 36 -8.16 -11.69 0.86
N ASP A 37 -7.92 -12.99 0.78
CA ASP A 37 -7.76 -13.91 1.91
C ASP A 37 -6.34 -14.50 2.00
N VAL A 38 -5.40 -13.96 1.23
CA VAL A 38 -4.02 -14.46 1.17
C VAL A 38 -3.21 -13.85 2.31
N VAL A 39 -3.11 -14.60 3.41
CA VAL A 39 -2.22 -14.30 4.54
C VAL A 39 -0.78 -14.15 4.05
N GLY A 40 -0.13 -13.05 4.44
CA GLY A 40 1.22 -12.70 3.97
C GLY A 40 1.26 -11.94 2.64
N SER A 41 0.12 -11.58 2.04
CA SER A 41 0.08 -10.60 0.95
C SER A 41 0.53 -9.20 1.37
N ILE A 42 0.52 -8.92 2.67
CA ILE A 42 1.11 -7.73 3.32
C ILE A 42 1.59 -8.10 4.71
N GLY A 43 2.67 -7.47 5.19
CA GLY A 43 3.19 -7.69 6.54
C GLY A 43 3.73 -9.11 6.77
N CYS A 44 4.22 -9.79 5.73
CA CYS A 44 4.70 -11.17 5.83
C CYS A 44 5.93 -11.35 6.74
N ASN A 45 6.61 -10.26 7.09
CA ASN A 45 7.78 -10.24 7.97
C ASN A 45 7.43 -9.95 9.45
N LEU A 46 6.17 -9.65 9.75
CA LEU A 46 5.72 -9.45 11.14
C LEU A 46 5.80 -10.76 11.94
N GLU A 47 6.15 -10.67 13.23
CA GLU A 47 6.32 -11.82 14.12
C GLU A 47 5.07 -12.71 14.16
N THR A 48 3.89 -12.09 14.20
CA THR A 48 2.62 -12.74 13.96
C THR A 48 2.03 -12.18 12.68
N ILE A 49 2.00 -12.98 11.62
CA ILE A 49 1.47 -12.56 10.32
C ILE A 49 -0.03 -12.28 10.47
N PRO A 50 -0.49 -11.03 10.31
CA PRO A 50 -1.90 -10.67 10.49
C PRO A 50 -2.76 -11.15 9.32
N GLU A 51 -4.07 -11.22 9.55
CA GLU A 51 -5.01 -11.41 8.46
C GLU A 51 -5.07 -10.13 7.60
N PRO A 52 -5.23 -10.21 6.27
CA PRO A 52 -5.43 -9.02 5.44
C PRO A 52 -6.59 -8.13 5.91
N ALA A 53 -7.62 -8.72 6.52
CA ALA A 53 -8.76 -7.99 7.09
C ALA A 53 -8.37 -7.07 8.25
N ASP A 54 -7.35 -7.42 9.05
CA ASP A 54 -6.87 -6.61 10.17
C ASP A 54 -6.20 -5.33 9.66
N PHE A 55 -5.33 -5.47 8.66
CA PHE A 55 -4.76 -4.32 7.94
C PHE A 55 -5.84 -3.46 7.30
N TYR A 56 -6.82 -4.08 6.62
CA TYR A 56 -7.87 -3.33 5.95
C TYR A 56 -8.67 -2.47 6.92
N ALA A 57 -9.06 -3.04 8.07
CA ALA A 57 -9.79 -2.31 9.11
C ALA A 57 -9.00 -1.12 9.67
N LEU A 58 -7.70 -1.30 9.92
CA LEU A 58 -6.81 -0.23 10.38
C LEU A 58 -6.68 0.88 9.34
N LEU A 59 -6.34 0.53 8.10
CA LEU A 59 -6.10 1.50 7.03
C LEU A 59 -7.37 2.27 6.66
N LEU A 60 -8.55 1.64 6.73
CA LEU A 60 -9.84 2.33 6.59
C LEU A 60 -10.08 3.36 7.71
N ARG A 61 -9.60 3.09 8.93
CA ARG A 61 -9.68 4.05 10.04
C ARG A 61 -8.72 5.21 9.82
N ILE A 62 -7.48 4.94 9.38
CA ILE A 62 -6.50 5.97 9.03
C ILE A 62 -7.03 6.87 7.91
N ARG A 63 -7.58 6.29 6.82
CA ARG A 63 -8.17 7.05 5.70
C ARG A 63 -9.33 7.97 6.11
N LYS A 64 -9.98 7.73 7.25
CA LYS A 64 -11.08 8.57 7.77
C LYS A 64 -10.59 9.74 8.62
N MET A 65 -9.28 9.85 8.90
CA MET A 65 -8.71 10.98 9.63
C MET A 65 -8.78 12.25 8.78
N LYS A 66 -8.94 13.41 9.42
CA LYS A 66 -9.19 14.69 8.70
C LYS A 66 -7.99 15.21 7.92
N ASN A 67 -6.81 14.81 8.33
CA ASN A 67 -5.51 15.17 7.78
C ASN A 67 -5.03 14.17 6.72
N VAL A 68 -5.79 13.11 6.46
CA VAL A 68 -5.50 12.10 5.43
C VAL A 68 -6.47 12.28 4.27
N ALA A 69 -5.95 12.46 3.06
CA ALA A 69 -6.77 12.49 1.85
C ALA A 69 -6.99 11.11 1.24
N ASP A 70 -5.98 10.25 1.27
CA ASP A 70 -6.06 8.93 0.64
C ASP A 70 -5.06 7.95 1.23
N VAL A 71 -5.31 6.65 1.02
CA VAL A 71 -4.41 5.56 1.38
C VAL A 71 -4.36 4.56 0.24
N ARG A 72 -3.15 4.25 -0.24
CA ARG A 72 -2.91 3.37 -1.40
C ARG A 72 -1.99 2.21 -1.03
N ALA A 73 -2.32 1.02 -1.52
CA ALA A 73 -1.43 -0.13 -1.46
C ALA A 73 -0.55 -0.18 -2.71
N GLN A 74 0.77 -0.26 -2.54
CA GLN A 74 1.72 -0.42 -3.64
C GLN A 74 1.86 -1.90 -3.98
N VAL A 75 1.62 -2.28 -5.24
CA VAL A 75 1.95 -3.64 -5.68
C VAL A 75 3.47 -3.77 -5.85
N THR A 76 4.11 -4.58 -5.02
CA THR A 76 5.57 -4.77 -5.02
C THR A 76 6.01 -6.05 -5.68
N ALA A 77 5.19 -7.10 -5.62
CA ALA A 77 5.39 -8.32 -6.39
C ALA A 77 4.05 -8.90 -6.84
N PHE A 78 4.05 -9.58 -7.99
CA PHE A 78 2.87 -10.31 -8.46
C PHE A 78 3.29 -11.65 -9.10
N ASN A 79 3.91 -12.50 -8.28
CA ASN A 79 4.57 -13.73 -8.72
C ASN A 79 3.71 -15.01 -8.53
N ASN A 80 2.83 -15.07 -7.52
CA ASN A 80 2.07 -16.29 -7.19
C ASN A 80 0.70 -16.43 -7.89
N ARG A 81 0.25 -15.42 -8.64
CA ARG A 81 -1.07 -15.32 -9.32
C ARG A 81 -2.31 -15.38 -8.42
N ASP A 82 -2.19 -15.70 -7.12
CA ASP A 82 -3.32 -15.77 -6.20
C ASP A 82 -3.73 -14.36 -5.74
N TRP A 83 -2.76 -13.53 -5.32
CA TRP A 83 -2.98 -12.12 -4.99
C TRP A 83 -1.65 -11.33 -5.09
N PRO A 84 -1.65 -10.04 -5.46
CA PRO A 84 -0.44 -9.21 -5.35
C PRO A 84 0.07 -9.11 -3.92
N CYS A 85 1.40 -8.97 -3.80
CA CYS A 85 2.04 -8.59 -2.55
C CYS A 85 2.22 -7.08 -2.48
N SER A 86 2.13 -6.55 -1.25
CA SER A 86 2.45 -5.18 -0.90
C SER A 86 3.33 -5.19 0.35
N ASP A 87 4.50 -4.59 0.26
CA ASP A 87 5.34 -4.25 1.42
C ASP A 87 5.14 -2.77 1.85
N THR A 88 4.53 -1.94 1.00
CA THR A 88 4.46 -0.49 1.22
C THR A 88 3.03 0.02 1.08
N ILE A 89 2.57 0.73 2.12
CA ILE A 89 1.35 1.54 2.06
C ILE A 89 1.74 3.01 1.94
N TRP A 90 1.10 3.71 1.02
CA TRP A 90 1.22 5.16 0.85
C TRP A 90 0.04 5.86 1.51
N ILE A 91 0.32 6.73 2.46
CA ILE A 91 -0.68 7.58 3.10
C ILE A 91 -0.49 9.01 2.59
N ILE A 92 -1.50 9.57 1.94
CA ILE A 92 -1.47 10.95 1.45
C ILE A 92 -2.00 11.85 2.57
N THR A 93 -1.12 12.62 3.17
CA THR A 93 -1.41 13.34 4.42
C THR A 93 -0.63 14.65 4.51
N SER A 94 -1.07 15.52 5.43
CA SER A 94 -0.30 16.72 5.84
C SER A 94 0.59 16.48 7.06
N GLU A 95 0.58 15.26 7.63
CA GLU A 95 1.31 14.92 8.85
C GLU A 95 2.65 14.25 8.57
N PRO A 96 3.67 14.49 9.42
CA PRO A 96 5.00 13.94 9.22
C PRO A 96 5.07 12.43 9.52
N PRO A 97 6.03 11.70 8.92
CA PRO A 97 6.20 10.27 9.09
C PRO A 97 6.28 9.80 10.54
N GLU A 98 6.90 10.61 11.42
CA GLU A 98 6.98 10.30 12.84
C GLU A 98 5.58 10.26 13.47
N GLU A 99 4.70 11.19 13.12
CA GLU A 99 3.31 11.22 13.58
C GLU A 99 2.52 10.05 12.96
N VAL A 100 2.67 9.83 11.65
CA VAL A 100 2.01 8.73 10.93
C VAL A 100 2.35 7.37 11.54
N SER A 101 3.60 7.16 11.96
CA SER A 101 4.05 5.91 12.58
C SER A 101 3.23 5.59 13.85
N THR A 102 2.79 6.60 14.60
CA THR A 102 2.02 6.43 15.84
C THR A 102 0.58 5.96 15.62
N TRP A 103 0.08 5.99 14.38
CA TRP A 103 -1.28 5.57 14.05
C TRP A 103 -1.42 4.05 13.96
N PHE A 104 -0.30 3.34 13.86
CA PHE A 104 -0.25 1.89 13.80
C PHE A 104 -0.08 1.32 15.21
N PRO A 105 -0.91 0.34 15.61
CA PRO A 105 -0.66 -0.40 16.84
C PRO A 105 0.55 -1.32 16.65
N GLU A 106 1.25 -1.64 17.74
CA GLU A 106 2.47 -2.48 17.74
C GLU A 106 2.38 -3.73 16.84
N PRO A 107 1.28 -4.53 16.84
CA PRO A 107 1.22 -5.74 16.00
C PRO A 107 1.15 -5.48 14.48
N LEU A 108 0.84 -4.25 14.07
CA LEU A 108 0.70 -3.83 12.67
C LEU A 108 1.65 -2.68 12.33
N MET A 109 2.63 -2.41 13.18
CA MET A 109 3.54 -1.27 13.02
C MET A 109 4.45 -1.51 11.81
N PRO A 110 4.62 -0.52 10.91
CA PRO A 110 5.64 -0.59 9.88
C PRO A 110 7.04 -0.51 10.48
N ASP A 111 8.02 -1.07 9.79
CA ASP A 111 9.43 -0.97 10.14
C ASP A 111 9.98 0.45 9.94
N ASP A 112 9.47 1.15 8.92
CA ASP A 112 9.87 2.51 8.61
C ASP A 112 8.73 3.34 8.00
N CYS A 113 8.78 4.65 8.27
CA CYS A 113 7.93 5.65 7.65
C CYS A 113 8.79 6.82 7.12
N TRP A 114 8.57 7.24 5.88
CA TRP A 114 9.34 8.34 5.27
C TRP A 114 8.49 9.23 4.37
N TRP A 115 9.00 10.44 4.10
CA TRP A 115 8.41 11.38 3.17
C TRP A 115 8.75 11.07 1.71
N GLY A 116 7.75 11.21 0.85
CA GLY A 116 7.96 11.26 -0.59
C GLY A 116 8.09 9.90 -1.25
N TRP A 117 7.88 9.91 -2.57
CA TRP A 117 8.13 8.77 -3.43
C TRP A 117 9.61 8.36 -3.40
N VAL A 118 9.89 7.06 -3.55
CA VAL A 118 11.27 6.55 -3.59
C VAL A 118 11.97 7.06 -4.86
N GLU A 119 13.17 7.61 -4.69
CA GLU A 119 13.96 8.14 -5.81
C GLU A 119 14.28 7.04 -6.83
N GLY A 120 14.10 7.35 -8.12
CA GLY A 120 14.38 6.42 -9.22
C GLY A 120 13.30 5.35 -9.44
N GLN A 121 12.27 5.29 -8.61
CA GLN A 121 11.11 4.43 -8.80
C GLN A 121 9.97 5.18 -9.48
N SER A 122 9.33 4.53 -10.45
CA SER A 122 8.11 5.06 -11.08
C SER A 122 6.87 4.54 -10.35
N TYR A 123 5.84 5.37 -10.30
CA TYR A 123 4.55 5.06 -9.66
C TYR A 123 3.43 5.32 -10.64
N GLU A 124 2.35 4.56 -10.52
CA GLU A 124 1.13 4.88 -11.24
C GLU A 124 0.66 6.29 -10.86
N ALA A 125 0.25 7.07 -11.86
CA ALA A 125 -0.15 8.45 -11.66
C ALA A 125 -1.38 8.52 -10.74
N MET A 126 -1.33 9.42 -9.76
CA MET A 126 -2.46 9.77 -8.91
C MET A 126 -2.56 11.28 -8.75
N GLU A 127 -3.77 11.77 -8.55
CA GLU A 127 -4.00 13.17 -8.25
C GLU A 127 -3.59 13.45 -6.80
N MET A 128 -2.62 14.36 -6.62
CA MET A 128 -2.19 14.80 -5.30
C MET A 128 -2.98 16.04 -4.90
N PRO A 129 -3.67 16.01 -3.74
CA PRO A 129 -4.26 17.22 -3.17
C PRO A 129 -3.18 18.28 -2.91
N PRO A 130 -3.52 19.57 -3.01
CA PRO A 130 -2.62 20.64 -2.59
C PRO A 130 -2.27 20.48 -1.10
N ASP A 131 -1.04 20.85 -0.74
CA ASP A 131 -0.55 20.86 0.64
C ASP A 131 -0.54 19.48 1.34
N MET A 132 -0.56 18.39 0.57
CA MET A 132 -0.39 17.02 1.08
C MET A 132 0.71 16.29 0.35
N GLU A 133 1.39 15.42 1.08
CA GLU A 133 2.52 14.64 0.60
C GLU A 133 2.31 13.16 0.90
N PRO A 134 2.91 12.27 0.09
CA PRO A 134 2.86 10.84 0.36
C PRO A 134 3.83 10.50 1.49
N VAL A 135 3.34 9.80 2.51
CA VAL A 135 4.17 9.11 3.50
C VAL A 135 4.15 7.62 3.16
N GLY A 136 5.33 7.05 2.90
CA GLY A 136 5.49 5.61 2.73
C GLY A 136 5.57 4.93 4.10
N CYS A 137 4.89 3.79 4.27
CA CYS A 137 4.96 2.93 5.44
C CYS A 137 5.35 1.52 4.96
N LEU A 138 6.52 1.03 5.37
CA LEU A 138 7.12 -0.22 4.87
C LEU A 138 7.09 -1.34 5.91
N TRP A 139 6.83 -2.56 5.46
CA TRP A 139 7.03 -3.81 6.20
C TRP A 139 8.06 -4.69 5.48
N ASN A 140 9.23 -4.95 6.08
CA ASN A 140 10.37 -5.66 5.46
C ASN A 140 11.02 -6.72 6.36
#